data_AF-J3CYB0-F1
#
_entry.id   AF-J3CYB0-F1
#
_cell.length_a   1.000
_cell.length_b   1.000
_cell.length_c   1.000
_cell.angle_alpha   90.00
_cell.angle_beta   90.00
_cell.angle_gamma   90.00
#
_symmetry.space_group_name_H-M   'P 1'
#
loop_
_entity.id
_entity.type
_entity.pdbx_description
1 polymer ?
#
loop_
_entity_poly.entity_id
_entity_poly.type
_entity_poly.pdbx_seq_one_letter_code
_entity_poly.pdbx_strand_id
1 'polypeptide(L)' 'RLAEPLTKGSVVASDAFFPFADGMLACIEAGATAVVQPGGSMRDDEVIKAADEHGIAMVFTGTRHFRH' A
#
# COMPACT_ATOMS: atom_id res chain seq x y z
N ARG A 1 14.08 -18.90 10.38
CA ARG A 1 13.36 -17.92 9.54
C ARG A 1 12.07 -18.59 9.10
N LEU A 2 10.92 -17.91 9.18
CA LEU A 2 9.66 -18.48 8.67
C LEU A 2 9.78 -18.68 7.16
N ALA A 3 9.07 -19.67 6.62
CA ALA A 3 9.02 -19.93 5.18
C ALA A 3 8.26 -18.83 4.43
N GLU A 4 7.26 -18.21 5.08
CA GLU A 4 6.44 -17.13 4.53
C GLU A 4 6.16 -16.06 5.61
N PRO A 5 5.87 -14.80 5.22
CA PRO A 5 5.43 -13.76 6.16
C PRO A 5 4.09 -14.12 6.82
N LEU A 6 3.92 -13.79 8.10
CA LEU A 6 2.64 -13.97 8.81
C LEU A 6 1.51 -13.08 8.26
N THR A 7 1.88 -12.04 7.50
CA THR A 7 1.00 -11.07 6.86
C THR A 7 0.49 -11.54 5.49
N LYS A 8 0.83 -12.74 5.02
CA LYS A 8 0.36 -13.26 3.74
C LYS A 8 -1.18 -13.32 3.70
N GLY A 9 -1.78 -12.71 2.68
CA GLY A 9 -3.23 -12.59 2.51
C GLY A 9 -3.86 -11.42 3.27
N SER A 10 -3.07 -10.58 3.94
CA SER A 10 -3.57 -9.42 4.69
C SER A 10 -3.93 -8.22 3.80
N VAL A 11 -4.56 -7.22 4.41
CA VAL A 11 -4.83 -5.91 3.81
C VAL A 11 -4.13 -4.85 4.63
N VAL A 12 -3.49 -3.87 3.98
CA VAL A 12 -2.80 -2.75 4.65
C VAL A 12 -3.67 -1.50 4.60
N ALA A 13 -3.71 -0.77 5.72
CA ALA A 13 -4.29 0.56 5.79
C ALA A 13 -3.23 1.57 6.21
N SER A 14 -3.10 2.65 5.44
CA SER A 14 -2.20 3.77 5.74
C SER A 14 -3.01 5.00 6.15
N ASP A 15 -2.58 5.68 7.22
CA ASP A 15 -3.21 6.91 7.71
C ASP A 15 -2.85 8.13 6.85
N ALA A 16 -1.77 8.05 6.09
CA ALA A 16 -1.27 9.03 5.14
C ALA A 16 -0.99 8.40 3.77
N PHE A 17 -0.71 9.25 2.78
CA PHE A 17 -0.39 8.78 1.44
C PHE A 17 1.01 8.19 1.35
N PHE A 18 1.25 7.33 0.35
CA PHE A 18 2.61 6.87 0.05
C PHE A 18 3.38 7.95 -0.72
N PRO A 19 4.52 8.43 -0.22
CA PRO A 19 5.31 9.43 -0.93
C PRO A 19 6.01 8.84 -2.16
N PHE A 20 6.30 7.54 -2.14
CA PHE A 20 6.98 6.80 -3.21
C PHE A 20 6.42 5.36 -3.30
N ALA A 21 6.72 4.66 -4.40
CA ALA A 21 6.26 3.29 -4.66
C ALA A 21 6.91 2.23 -3.76
N ASP A 22 8.03 2.54 -3.09
CA ASP A 22 8.74 1.61 -2.20
C ASP A 22 7.85 1.11 -1.04
N GLY A 23 7.02 1.98 -0.46
CA GLY A 23 6.05 1.61 0.56
C GLY A 23 5.01 0.59 0.07
N MET A 24 4.54 0.73 -1.18
CA MET A 24 3.65 -0.24 -1.81
C MET A 24 4.34 -1.58 -2.03
N LEU A 25 5.57 -1.56 -2.58
CA LEU A 25 6.37 -2.77 -2.81
C LEU A 25 6.67 -3.52 -1.52
N ALA A 26 6.95 -2.80 -0.42
CA ALA A 26 7.15 -3.41 0.89
C ALA A 26 5.88 -4.12 1.40
N CYS A 27 4.69 -3.56 1.15
CA CYS A 27 3.42 -4.21 1.49
C CYS A 27 3.21 -5.49 0.69
N ILE A 28 3.53 -5.47 -0.61
CA ILE A 28 3.46 -6.62 -1.51
C ILE A 28 4.42 -7.72 -1.07
N GLU A 29 5.68 -7.38 -0.75
CA GLU A 29 6.69 -8.34 -0.28
C GLU A 29 6.27 -8.98 1.06
N ALA A 30 5.58 -8.22 1.92
CA ALA A 30 4.96 -8.73 3.13
C ALA A 30 3.72 -9.62 2.87
N GLY A 31 3.27 -9.75 1.63
CA GLY A 31 2.16 -10.61 1.23
C GLY A 31 0.77 -9.97 1.35
N ALA A 32 0.70 -8.63 1.36
CA ALA A 32 -0.58 -7.93 1.29
C ALA A 32 -1.25 -8.14 -0.07
N THR A 33 -2.58 -8.28 -0.07
CA THR A 33 -3.40 -8.47 -1.28
C THR A 33 -4.17 -7.21 -1.67
N ALA A 34 -4.29 -6.27 -0.74
CA ALA A 34 -4.88 -4.96 -0.99
C ALA A 34 -4.31 -3.88 -0.05
N VAL A 35 -4.39 -2.64 -0.49
CA VAL A 35 -3.95 -1.47 0.26
C VAL A 35 -4.98 -0.35 0.18
N VAL A 36 -5.29 0.28 1.31
CA VAL A 36 -6.12 1.48 1.39
C VAL A 36 -5.29 2.66 1.92
N GLN A 37 -5.33 3.79 1.21
CA GLN A 37 -4.58 5.00 1.57
C GLN A 37 -5.32 6.28 1.12
N PRO A 38 -5.02 7.47 1.65
CA PRO A 38 -5.78 8.69 1.35
C PRO A 38 -5.67 9.24 -0.07
N GLY A 39 -4.54 9.01 -0.74
CA GLY A 39 -4.16 9.68 -1.97
C GLY A 39 -3.66 11.12 -1.74
N GLY A 40 -3.29 11.79 -2.82
CA GLY A 40 -2.78 13.17 -2.81
C GLY A 40 -1.25 13.27 -2.82
N SER A 41 -0.55 12.19 -3.18
CA SER A 41 0.87 12.25 -3.48
C SER A 41 1.09 12.88 -4.85
N MET A 42 2.17 13.65 -5.04
CA MET A 42 2.60 14.07 -6.38
C MET A 42 2.99 12.87 -7.27
N ARG A 43 3.19 11.70 -6.66
CA ARG A 43 3.65 10.46 -7.30
C ARG A 43 2.63 9.33 -7.18
N ASP A 44 1.34 9.63 -6.98
CA ASP A 44 0.32 8.59 -6.90
C ASP A 44 0.33 7.68 -8.14
N ASP A 45 0.61 8.21 -9.34
CA ASP A 45 0.74 7.41 -10.57
C ASP A 45 1.83 6.32 -10.46
N GLU A 46 2.96 6.61 -9.82
CA GLU A 46 4.03 5.61 -9.60
C GLU A 46 3.57 4.51 -8.63
N VAL A 47 2.80 4.88 -7.61
CA VAL A 47 2.28 3.96 -6.58
C VAL A 47 1.17 3.08 -7.15
N ILE A 48 0.25 3.66 -7.93
CA ILE A 48 -0.82 2.95 -8.63
C ILE A 48 -0.22 1.96 -9.62
N LYS A 49 0.75 2.40 -10.42
CA LYS A 49 1.45 1.53 -11.37
C LYS A 49 2.10 0.33 -10.66
N ALA A 50 2.73 0.54 -9.51
CA ALA A 50 3.31 -0.55 -8.73
C ALA A 50 2.25 -1.55 -8.24
N ALA A 51 1.07 -1.07 -7.84
CA ALA A 51 -0.05 -1.93 -7.46
C ALA A 51 -0.57 -2.75 -8.66
N ASP A 52 -0.79 -2.09 -9.80
CA ASP A 52 -1.30 -2.71 -11.03
C ASP A 52 -0.32 -3.77 -11.58
N GLU A 53 0.98 -3.47 -11.60
CA GLU A 53 2.02 -4.41 -12.05
C GLU A 53 2.08 -5.69 -11.20
N HIS A 54 1.65 -5.63 -9.94
CA HIS A 54 1.60 -6.76 -9.02
C HIS A 54 0.19 -7.34 -8.83
N GLY A 55 -0.81 -6.78 -9.51
CA GLY A 55 -2.19 -7.25 -9.47
C GLY A 55 -2.85 -7.15 -8.10
N ILE A 56 -2.45 -6.20 -7.25
CA ILE A 56 -3.07 -5.97 -5.94
C ILE A 56 -4.05 -4.80 -5.98
N ALA A 57 -5.12 -4.88 -5.19
CA ALA A 57 -6.12 -3.82 -5.16
C ALA A 57 -5.60 -2.62 -4.35
N MET A 58 -5.77 -1.41 -4.90
CA MET A 58 -5.45 -0.15 -4.22
C MET A 58 -6.68 0.75 -4.18
N VAL A 59 -7.02 1.28 -2.99
CA VAL A 59 -8.20 2.11 -2.78
C VAL A 59 -7.82 3.46 -2.18
N PHE A 60 -8.35 4.54 -2.74
CA PHE A 60 -8.24 5.88 -2.16
C PHE A 60 -9.38 6.20 -1.19
N THR A 61 -9.07 6.72 -0.01
CA THR A 61 -10.08 7.21 0.95
C THR A 61 -10.39 8.70 0.81
N GLY A 62 -9.47 9.50 0.27
CA GLY A 62 -9.59 10.95 0.19
C GLY A 62 -9.42 11.69 1.53
N THR A 63 -9.14 10.99 2.64
CA THR A 63 -9.02 11.60 3.99
C THR A 63 -7.85 11.01 4.76
N ARG A 64 -6.99 11.87 5.33
CA ARG A 64 -5.89 11.43 6.22
C ARG A 64 -6.39 11.21 7.65
N HIS A 65 -5.78 10.25 8.33
CA HIS A 65 -6.17 9.83 9.68
C HIS A 65 -5.07 10.07 10.73
N PHE A 66 -4.25 11.10 10.54
CA PHE A 66 -3.17 11.44 11.47
C PHE A 66 -3.66 11.54 12.92
N ARG A 67 -2.89 10.95 13.82
CA ARG A 67 -3.05 11.05 15.27
C ARG A 67 -1.67 11.14 15.91
N HIS A 68 -1.42 12.22 16.64
CA HIS A 68 -0.16 12.48 17.34
C HIS A 68 -0.23 11.99 18.78
#